data_AF-A0A1H1PAN7-F1
#
_entry.id   AF-A0A1H1PAN7-F1
#
_cell.length_a   1.000
_cell.length_b   1.000
_cell.length_c   1.000
_cell.angle_alpha   90.00
_cell.angle_beta   90.00
_cell.angle_gamma   90.00
#
_symmetry.space_group_name_H-M   'P 1'
#
loop_
_entity.id
_entity.type
_entity.pdbx_description
1 polymer ?
#
loop_
_entity_poly.entity_id
_entity_poly.type
_entity_poly.pdbx_seq_one_letter_code
_entity_poly.pdbx_strand_id
1 'polypeptide(L)' 'MYAALWRALPGPWPVRLLIVLVLLAAVAYLLVFHVYPWVMQEFFPTPDPVLDAHRSALPGGPA' A
#
# COMPACT_ATOMS: atom_id res chain seq x y z
N MET A 1 -5.32 -16.22 -33.32
CA MET A 1 -5.72 -14.89 -32.79
C MET A 1 -5.27 -14.57 -31.37
N TYR A 2 -4.96 -15.53 -30.48
CA TYR A 2 -4.21 -15.24 -29.24
C TYR A 2 -2.68 -15.13 -29.44
N ALA A 3 -2.17 -15.61 -30.58
CA ALA A 3 -0.75 -15.64 -30.89
C ALA A 3 -0.11 -14.25 -31.12
N ALA A 4 -0.87 -13.24 -31.55
CA ALA A 4 -0.34 -11.88 -31.73
C ALA A 4 -0.09 -11.19 -30.38
N LEU A 5 -1.01 -11.37 -29.42
CA LEU A 5 -0.87 -10.88 -28.05
C LEU A 5 0.26 -11.63 -27.32
N TRP A 6 0.37 -12.95 -27.55
CA TRP A 6 1.50 -13.78 -27.16
C TRP A 6 2.74 -13.62 -28.06
N ARG A 7 2.89 -12.54 -28.82
CA ARG A 7 4.15 -12.20 -29.52
C ARG A 7 4.60 -10.77 -29.23
N ALA A 8 3.72 -9.93 -28.70
CA ALA A 8 4.03 -8.56 -28.29
C ALA A 8 4.86 -8.47 -27.00
N LEU A 9 4.76 -9.47 -26.10
CA LEU A 9 5.64 -9.53 -24.94
C LEU A 9 7.03 -10.08 -25.36
N PRO A 10 8.13 -9.32 -25.21
CA PRO A 10 9.45 -9.78 -25.61
C PRO A 10 9.91 -10.95 -24.73
N GLY A 11 10.37 -12.03 -25.37
CA GLY A 11 11.03 -13.16 -24.72
C GLY A 11 10.22 -14.47 -24.61
N PRO A 12 10.92 -15.60 -24.36
CA PRO A 12 10.31 -16.93 -24.21
C PRO A 12 9.33 -16.98 -23.04
N TRP A 13 8.48 -18.02 -22.98
CA TRP A 13 7.45 -18.22 -21.96
C TRP A 13 7.88 -17.89 -20.51
N PRO A 14 9.09 -18.26 -20.04
CA PRO A 14 9.55 -17.91 -18.68
C PRO A 14 9.75 -16.41 -18.45
N VAL A 15 10.21 -15.68 -19.48
CA VAL A 15 10.46 -14.23 -19.38
C VAL A 15 9.16 -13.48 -19.17
N ARG A 16 8.08 -13.91 -19.81
CA ARG A 16 6.74 -13.32 -19.61
C ARG A 16 6.21 -13.57 -18.22
N LEU A 17 6.36 -14.80 -17.73
CA LEU A 17 5.98 -15.16 -16.37
C LEU A 17 6.73 -14.27 -15.36
N LEU A 18 8.03 -14.09 -15.57
CA LEU A 18 8.87 -13.24 -14.72
C LEU A 18 8.44 -11.76 -14.78
N ILE A 19 8.15 -11.22 -15.97
CA ILE A 19 7.63 -9.85 -16.11
C ILE A 19 6.33 -9.67 -15.33
N VAL A 20 5.38 -10.59 -15.47
CA VAL A 20 4.09 -10.53 -14.75
C VAL A 20 4.31 -10.62 -13.23
N LEU A 21 5.19 -11.52 -12.77
CA LEU A 21 5.56 -11.65 -11.37
C LEU A 21 6.19 -10.37 -10.81
N VAL A 22 7.12 -9.77 -11.55
CA VAL A 22 7.76 -8.50 -11.17
C VAL A 22 6.74 -7.37 -11.15
N LEU A 23 5.83 -7.30 -12.13
CA LEU A 23 4.77 -6.29 -12.14
C LEU A 23 3.85 -6.44 -10.92
N LEU A 24 3.43 -7.67 -10.62
CA LEU A 24 2.60 -7.97 -9.47
C LEU A 24 3.30 -7.60 -8.15
N ALA A 25 4.58 -7.96 -8.01
CA ALA A 25 5.40 -7.61 -6.87
C ALA A 25 5.58 -6.09 -6.74
N ALA A 26 5.79 -5.38 -7.85
CA ALA A 26 5.91 -3.92 -7.86
C ALA A 26 4.61 -3.23 -7.43
N VAL A 27 3.46 -3.71 -7.89
CA VAL A 27 2.15 -3.21 -7.46
C VAL A 27 1.94 -3.48 -5.97
N ALA A 28 2.21 -4.70 -5.50
CA ALA A 28 2.09 -5.05 -4.08
C ALA A 28 3.02 -4.18 -3.21
N TYR A 29 4.25 -3.96 -3.67
CA TYR A 29 5.22 -3.09 -2.99
C TYR A 29 4.71 -1.65 -2.91
N LEU A 30 4.23 -1.06 -4.02
CA LEU A 30 3.66 0.28 -4.02
C LEU A 30 2.44 0.36 -3.08
N LEU A 31 1.57 -0.64 -3.10
CA LEU A 31 0.40 -0.65 -2.22
C LEU A 31 0.78 -0.67 -0.75
N VAL A 32 1.74 -1.52 -0.36
CA VAL A 32 2.13 -1.70 1.05
C VAL A 32 2.99 -0.54 1.55
N PHE A 33 3.97 -0.10 0.75
CA PHE A 33 4.96 0.89 1.21
C PHE A 33 4.55 2.33 0.91
N HIS A 34 3.63 2.59 -0.03
CA HIS A 34 3.24 3.95 -0.39
C HIS A 34 1.73 4.19 -0.17
N VAL A 35 0.87 3.33 -0.70
CA VAL A 35 -0.59 3.56 -0.62
C VAL A 35 -1.10 3.36 0.80
N TYR A 36 -0.70 2.29 1.48
CA TYR A 36 -1.09 2.01 2.86
C TYR A 36 -0.74 3.17 3.82
N PRO A 37 0.51 3.66 3.90
CA PRO A 37 0.80 4.79 4.78
C PRO A 37 0.07 6.05 4.34
N TRP A 38 -0.05 6.34 3.05
CA TRP A 38 -0.83 7.49 2.56
C TRP A 38 -2.29 7.43 3.02
N VAL A 39 -2.96 6.28 2.86
CA VAL A 39 -4.35 6.07 3.32
C VAL A 39 -4.46 6.19 4.83
N MET A 40 -3.53 5.61 5.58
CA MET A 40 -3.55 5.69 7.05
C MET A 40 -3.40 7.14 7.52
N GLN A 41 -2.50 7.93 6.92
CA GLN A 41 -2.32 9.33 7.31
C GLN A 41 -3.54 10.19 6.96
N GLU A 42 -4.16 9.96 5.80
CA GLU A 42 -5.27 10.80 5.31
C GLU A 42 -6.62 10.46 5.97
N PHE A 43 -6.91 9.16 6.14
CA PHE A 43 -8.24 8.71 6.59
C PHE A 43 -8.29 8.24 8.04
N PHE A 44 -7.13 7.90 8.63
CA PHE A 44 -7.04 7.38 9.99
C PHE A 44 -6.07 8.24 10.81
N PRO A 45 -6.48 9.47 11.19
CA PRO A 45 -5.67 10.33 12.04
C PRO A 45 -5.27 9.53 13.28
N THR A 46 -3.96 9.35 13.47
CA THR A 46 -3.43 8.54 14.56
C THR A 46 -3.79 9.21 15.88
N PRO A 47 -4.52 8.53 16.79
CA PRO A 47 -4.77 9.06 18.13
C PRO A 47 -3.43 9.25 18.84
N ASP A 48 -3.23 10.42 19.44
CA ASP A 48 -2.02 10.72 20.20
C ASP A 48 -2.26 10.35 21.67
N PRO A 49 -1.75 9.19 22.14
CA PRO A 49 -2.03 8.69 23.47
C PRO A 49 -1.45 9.61 24.57
N VAL A 50 -0.40 10.38 24.27
CA VAL A 50 0.21 11.30 25.23
C VAL A 50 -0.64 12.55 25.37
N LEU A 51 -1.12 13.10 24.27
CA LEU A 51 -2.04 14.23 24.28
C LEU A 51 -3.37 13.88 24.96
N ASP A 52 -3.89 12.68 24.70
CA ASP A 52 -5.15 12.21 25.27
C ASP A 52 -5.02 11.91 26.77
N ALA A 53 -3.89 11.35 27.22
CA ALA A 53 -3.56 11.20 28.64
C ALA A 53 -3.39 12.56 29.34
N HIS A 54 -2.77 13.54 28.68
CA HIS A 54 -2.66 14.89 29.21
C HIS A 54 -4.02 15.61 29.32
N ARG A 55 -4.90 15.49 28.31
CA ARG A 55 -6.27 16.04 28.36
C ARG A 55 -7.10 15.45 29.50
N SER A 56 -6.95 14.16 29.76
CA SER A 56 -7.68 13.47 30.84
C SER A 56 -7.11 13.77 32.23
N ALA A 57 -5.83 14.17 32.33
CA ALA A 57 -5.23 14.65 33.57
C ALA A 57 -5.56 16.13 33.91
N LEU A 58 -6.11 16.90 32.97
CA LEU A 58 -6.53 18.28 33.23
C LEU A 58 -7.85 18.31 34.01
N PRO A 59 -8.03 19.26 34.95
CA PRO A 59 -9.28 19.39 35.69
C PRO A 59 -10.43 19.73 34.71
N GLY A 60 -11.38 18.80 34.52
CA GLY A 60 -12.54 18.97 33.63
C GLY A 60 -12.46 18.27 32.27
N GLY A 61 -11.50 17.36 32.03
CA GLY A 61 -11.44 16.56 30.81
C GLY A 61 -12.63 15.59 30.66
N PRO A 62 -13.07 15.25 29.42
CA PRO A 62 -14.10 14.24 29.20
C PRO A 62 -13.59 12.86 29.68
N ALA A 63 -14.46 12.15 30.43
CA ALA A 63 -14.19 10.83 31.01
C ALA A 63 -14.19 9.71 29.97
#